data_AF-A0A9P5BIY0-F1
#
_entry.id   AF-A0A9P5BIY0-F1
#
_cell.length_a   1.000
_cell.length_b   1.000
_cell.length_c   1.000
_cell.angle_alpha   90.00
_cell.angle_beta   90.00
_cell.angle_gamma   90.00
#
_symmetry.space_group_name_H-M   'P 1'
#
loop_
_entity.id
_entity.type
_entity.pdbx_description
1 polymer ?
#
loop_
_entity_poly.entity_id
_entity_poly.type
_entity_poly.pdbx_seq_one_letter_code
_entity_poly.pdbx_strand_id
1 'polypeptide(L)'
;MFFTYGPQAPTALCNGPTCAESQGEFIVKVMKYMSAHGRHKIEACEDAEAEWGAQVRDIASASLLPSTKSWYMGDNIPGKPRECLIYLGGVPSYTKTLKDCTENGFDGFQLK
;
A
#
# COMPACT_ATOMS: atom_id res chain seq x y z
N MET A 1 -9.75 -3.24 -8.97
CA MET A 1 -10.21 -3.32 -7.57
C MET A 1 -9.23 -2.54 -6.73
N PHE A 2 -9.70 -1.77 -5.75
CA PHE A 2 -8.85 -0.99 -4.85
C PHE A 2 -9.20 -1.31 -3.41
N PHE A 3 -8.21 -1.23 -2.53
CA PHE A 3 -8.38 -1.36 -1.09
C PHE A 3 -8.06 -0.03 -0.42
N THR A 4 -8.94 0.43 0.47
CA THR A 4 -8.66 1.54 1.39
C THR A 4 -8.45 0.97 2.78
N TYR A 5 -7.55 1.58 3.54
CA TYR A 5 -7.21 1.18 4.91
C TYR A 5 -6.85 -0.33 5.01
N GLY A 6 -6.21 -0.86 3.97
CA GLY A 6 -5.92 -2.28 3.79
C GLY A 6 -4.53 -2.71 4.29
N PRO A 7 -4.14 -3.97 4.08
CA PRO A 7 -2.82 -4.47 4.44
C PRO A 7 -1.71 -3.76 3.66
N GLN A 8 -0.52 -3.72 4.24
CA GLN A 8 0.71 -3.16 3.68
C GLN A 8 0.61 -1.67 3.28
N ALA A 9 -0.37 -0.97 3.86
CA ALA A 9 -0.44 0.49 3.94
C ALA A 9 -0.20 0.94 5.41
N PRO A 10 -0.08 2.26 5.70
CA PRO A 10 0.15 2.71 7.08
C PRO A 10 -0.97 2.30 8.05
N THR A 11 -2.21 2.25 7.55
CA THR A 11 -3.39 1.66 8.19
C THR A 11 -3.44 1.94 9.70
N ALA A 12 -3.25 0.95 10.56
CA ALA A 12 -3.39 1.12 12.01
C ALA A 12 -2.23 1.83 12.71
N LEU A 13 -1.14 2.13 12.00
CA LEU A 13 -0.07 3.03 12.46
C LEU A 13 -0.27 4.46 11.96
N CYS A 14 -1.47 4.77 11.46
CA CYS A 14 -1.86 6.10 11.01
C CYS A 14 -3.18 6.52 11.68
N ASN A 15 -3.41 7.83 11.79
CA ASN A 15 -4.75 8.33 12.04
C ASN A 15 -5.66 7.90 10.88
N GLY A 16 -6.61 7.00 11.15
CA GLY A 16 -7.39 6.31 10.12
C GLY A 16 -7.95 7.22 9.03
N PRO A 17 -8.68 8.29 9.37
CA PRO A 17 -9.19 9.26 8.40
C PRO A 17 -8.10 9.88 7.52
N THR A 18 -6.95 10.29 8.08
CA THR A 18 -5.85 10.91 7.32
C THR A 18 -5.33 9.99 6.22
N CYS A 19 -5.13 8.71 6.52
CA CYS A 19 -4.67 7.75 5.52
C CYS A 19 -5.76 7.34 4.54
N ALA A 20 -7.00 7.17 5.01
CA ALA A 20 -8.13 6.86 4.14
C ALA A 20 -8.41 7.98 3.12
N GLU A 21 -8.32 9.25 3.52
CA GLU A 21 -8.46 10.40 2.63
C GLU A 21 -7.37 10.41 1.57
N SER A 22 -6.10 10.26 1.95
CA SER A 22 -4.97 10.23 0.99
C SER A 22 -5.10 9.10 -0.03
N GLN A 23 -5.55 7.91 0.40
CA GLN A 23 -5.81 6.78 -0.49
C GLN A 23 -7.01 7.02 -1.40
N GLY A 24 -8.08 7.61 -0.86
CA GLY A 24 -9.26 8.00 -1.64
C GLY A 24 -8.91 9.01 -2.73
N GLU A 25 -8.11 10.02 -2.41
CA GLU A 25 -7.62 10.99 -3.39
C GLU A 25 -6.79 10.35 -4.50
N PHE A 26 -5.90 9.41 -4.16
CA PHE A 26 -5.15 8.64 -5.15
C PHE A 26 -6.09 7.85 -6.09
N ILE A 27 -7.06 7.13 -5.54
CA ILE A 27 -8.05 6.37 -6.33
C ILE A 27 -8.83 7.30 -7.25
N VAL A 28 -9.28 8.46 -6.76
CA VAL A 28 -9.98 9.47 -7.60
C VAL A 28 -9.10 9.95 -8.75
N LYS A 29 -7.79 10.18 -8.51
CA LYS A 29 -6.84 10.57 -9.56
C LYS A 29 -6.68 9.48 -10.61
N VAL A 30 -6.54 8.22 -10.20
CA VAL A 30 -6.51 7.05 -11.12
C VAL A 30 -7.76 7.01 -11.97
N MET A 31 -8.95 7.08 -11.36
CA MET A 31 -10.23 6.96 -12.08
C MET A 31 -10.42 8.11 -13.08
N LYS A 32 -10.04 9.34 -12.72
CA LYS A 32 -10.05 10.50 -13.63
C LYS A 32 -9.11 10.30 -14.81
N TYR A 33 -7.88 9.84 -14.55
CA TYR A 33 -6.91 9.57 -15.61
C TYR A 33 -7.38 8.49 -16.56
N MET A 34 -7.85 7.35 -16.03
CA MET A 34 -8.35 6.25 -16.85
C MET A 34 -9.51 6.68 -17.74
N SER A 35 -10.48 7.42 -17.19
CA SER A 35 -11.62 7.97 -17.94
C SER A 35 -11.16 8.91 -19.07
N ALA A 36 -10.25 9.84 -18.77
CA ALA A 36 -9.74 10.81 -19.76
C ALA A 36 -8.95 10.15 -20.90
N HIS A 37 -8.38 8.96 -20.68
CA HIS A 37 -7.54 8.25 -21.66
C HIS A 37 -8.22 6.99 -22.22
N GLY A 38 -9.53 6.80 -21.98
CA GLY A 38 -10.27 5.65 -22.50
C GLY A 38 -9.76 4.29 -22.01
N ARG A 39 -9.22 4.24 -20.78
CA ARG A 39 -8.74 3.01 -20.13
C ARG A 39 -9.85 2.41 -19.29
N HIS A 40 -9.94 1.08 -19.28
CA HIS A 40 -11.02 0.35 -18.61
C HIS A 40 -10.52 -0.69 -17.60
N LYS A 41 -9.23 -1.04 -17.64
CA LYS A 41 -8.60 -1.92 -16.65
C LYS A 41 -7.28 -1.32 -16.14
N ILE A 42 -7.07 -1.44 -14.85
CA ILE A 42 -5.79 -1.17 -14.17
C ILE A 42 -5.43 -2.38 -13.32
N GLU A 43 -4.16 -2.77 -13.39
CA GLU A 43 -3.62 -3.95 -12.73
C GLU A 43 -2.20 -3.62 -12.27
N ALA A 44 -1.88 -3.93 -11.01
CA ALA A 44 -0.50 -3.79 -10.53
C ALA A 44 0.40 -4.77 -11.29
N CYS A 45 1.60 -4.35 -11.65
CA CYS A 45 2.60 -5.24 -12.22
C CYS A 45 3.15 -6.16 -11.12
N GLU A 46 3.45 -7.43 -11.45
CA GLU A 46 3.91 -8.43 -10.47
C GLU A 46 5.25 -8.06 -9.81
N ASP A 47 6.15 -7.45 -10.57
CA ASP A 47 7.43 -6.92 -10.12
C ASP A 47 7.25 -5.75 -9.15
N ALA A 48 6.36 -4.80 -9.46
CA ALA A 48 6.03 -3.70 -8.56
C ALA A 48 5.40 -4.18 -7.24
N GLU A 49 4.52 -5.19 -7.29
CA GLU A 49 3.95 -5.82 -6.09
C GLU A 49 5.04 -6.50 -5.25
N ALA A 50 5.93 -7.27 -5.89
CA ALA A 50 7.02 -7.96 -5.21
C ALA A 50 8.00 -6.98 -4.54
N GLU A 51 8.34 -5.88 -5.24
CA GLU A 51 9.19 -4.81 -4.73
C GLU A 51 8.56 -4.10 -3.55
N TRP A 52 7.28 -3.71 -3.64
CA TRP A 52 6.54 -3.10 -2.53
C TRP A 52 6.52 -4.01 -1.30
N GLY A 53 6.20 -5.29 -1.50
CA GLY A 53 6.19 -6.28 -0.42
C GLY A 53 7.57 -6.47 0.21
N ALA A 54 8.64 -6.46 -0.58
CA ALA A 54 10.02 -6.52 -0.08
C ALA A 54 10.35 -5.30 0.77
N GLN A 55 10.05 -4.10 0.28
CA GLN A 55 10.27 -2.86 1.01
C GLN A 55 9.55 -2.84 2.37
N VAL A 56 8.27 -3.26 2.41
CA VAL A 56 7.50 -3.35 3.66
C VAL A 56 8.18 -4.31 4.64
N ARG A 57 8.62 -5.49 4.17
CA ARG A 57 9.32 -6.48 5.00
C ARG A 57 10.67 -5.97 5.51
N ASP A 58 11.43 -5.28 4.68
CA ASP A 58 12.75 -4.75 5.03
C ASP A 58 12.64 -3.66 6.10
N ILE A 59 11.70 -2.72 5.93
CA ILE A 59 11.42 -1.69 6.93
C ILE A 59 10.96 -2.33 8.25
N ALA A 60 10.06 -3.32 8.18
CA ALA A 60 9.57 -4.01 9.37
C ALA A 60 10.70 -4.74 10.10
N SER A 61 11.60 -5.39 9.37
CA SER A 61 12.75 -6.15 9.92
C SER A 61 13.78 -5.27 10.63
N ALA A 62 13.84 -3.98 10.30
CA ALA A 62 14.67 -3.00 10.99
C ALA A 62 14.03 -2.44 12.30
N SER A 63 12.88 -2.98 12.71
CA SER A 63 12.15 -2.54 13.92
C SER A 63 12.00 -3.67 14.95
N LEU A 64 11.41 -3.36 16.11
CA LEU A 64 11.03 -4.37 17.11
C LEU A 64 9.69 -5.06 16.79
N LEU A 65 8.96 -4.63 15.75
CA LEU A 65 7.63 -5.19 15.45
C LEU A 65 7.67 -6.71 15.19
N PRO A 66 8.67 -7.27 14.48
CA PRO A 66 8.77 -8.70 14.27
C PRO A 66 9.24 -9.48 15.50
N SER A 67 9.68 -8.84 16.59
CA SER A 67 10.11 -9.55 17.80
C SER A 67 8.96 -9.87 18.76
N THR A 68 7.74 -9.46 18.44
CA THR A 68 6.54 -9.70 19.27
C THR A 68 5.44 -10.40 18.48
N LYS A 69 4.58 -11.12 19.21
CA LYS A 69 3.36 -11.71 18.65
C LYS A 69 2.28 -10.65 18.64
N SER A 70 1.78 -10.30 17.46
CA SER A 70 0.74 -9.28 17.32
C SER A 70 -0.15 -9.55 16.12
N TRP A 71 -1.32 -8.92 16.12
CA TRP A 71 -2.20 -8.92 14.95
C TRP A 71 -1.53 -8.27 13.73
N TYR A 72 -0.63 -7.29 13.94
CA TYR A 72 0.17 -6.66 12.88
C TYR A 72 1.06 -7.65 12.13
N MET A 73 1.48 -8.71 12.82
CA MET A 73 2.30 -9.79 12.26
C MET A 73 1.48 -11.01 11.85
N GLY A 74 0.14 -10.95 11.97
CA GLY A 74 -0.75 -12.07 11.67
C GLY A 74 -0.80 -13.17 12.74
N ASP A 75 -0.17 -12.99 13.90
CA ASP A 75 -0.05 -14.01 14.96
C ASP A 75 -1.37 -14.25 15.74
N ASN A 76 -2.45 -13.52 15.41
CA ASN A 76 -3.74 -13.60 16.11
C ASN A 76 -4.65 -14.75 15.63
N ILE A 77 -4.31 -15.44 14.54
CA ILE A 77 -5.12 -16.53 13.98
C ILE A 77 -4.22 -17.77 13.78
N PRO A 78 -4.51 -18.91 14.44
CA PRO A 78 -3.76 -20.14 14.25
C PRO A 78 -3.74 -20.59 12.78
N GLY A 79 -2.55 -20.96 12.28
CA GLY A 79 -2.37 -21.42 10.90
C GLY A 79 -2.27 -20.30 9.86
N LYS A 80 -2.49 -19.02 10.22
CA LYS A 80 -2.29 -17.90 9.30
C LYS A 80 -0.79 -17.67 9.06
N PRO A 81 -0.35 -17.41 7.82
CA PRO A 81 1.01 -17.00 7.53
C PRO A 81 1.39 -15.75 8.35
N ARG A 82 2.60 -15.79 8.92
CA ARG A 82 3.16 -14.69 9.70
C ARG A 82 3.89 -13.72 8.76
N GLU A 83 3.33 -12.54 8.56
CA GLU A 83 3.93 -11.46 7.78
C GLU A 83 3.60 -10.09 8.38
N CYS A 84 4.40 -9.08 8.07
CA CYS A 84 4.08 -7.71 8.45
C CYS A 84 2.94 -7.16 7.56
N LEU A 85 1.79 -6.89 8.18
CA LEU A 85 0.58 -6.42 7.50
C LEU A 85 0.50 -4.89 7.40
N ILE A 86 1.50 -4.15 7.88
CA ILE A 86 1.47 -2.68 7.96
C ILE A 86 2.74 -2.10 7.35
N TYR A 87 2.62 -0.97 6.66
CA TYR A 87 3.77 -0.19 6.22
C TYR A 87 4.31 0.70 7.35
N LEU A 88 5.58 0.52 7.73
CA LEU A 88 6.21 1.22 8.87
C LEU A 88 7.00 2.47 8.47
N GLY A 89 7.08 2.82 7.19
CA GLY A 89 7.90 3.95 6.72
C GLY A 89 7.31 5.35 6.99
N GLY A 90 6.18 5.43 7.68
CA GLY A 90 5.51 6.68 8.05
C GLY A 90 4.60 7.27 6.96
N VAL A 91 3.60 8.05 7.39
CA VAL A 91 2.62 8.69 6.49
C VAL A 91 3.27 9.57 5.42
N PRO A 92 4.27 10.43 5.72
CA PRO A 92 4.89 11.28 4.70
C PRO A 92 5.56 10.50 3.57
N SER A 93 6.28 9.41 3.90
CA SER A 93 6.94 8.57 2.91
C SER A 93 5.90 7.83 2.05
N TYR A 94 4.83 7.32 2.68
CA TYR A 94 3.76 6.63 1.96
C TYR A 94 3.00 7.55 1.00
N THR A 95 2.63 8.76 1.43
CA THR A 95 1.94 9.72 0.55
C THR A 95 2.85 10.23 -0.56
N LYS A 96 4.17 10.33 -0.31
CA LYS A 96 5.16 10.57 -1.36
C LYS A 96 5.15 9.46 -2.40
N THR A 97 5.12 8.18 -2.01
CA THR A 97 5.01 7.06 -2.98
C THR A 97 3.75 7.17 -3.86
N LEU A 98 2.59 7.48 -3.28
CA LEU A 98 1.36 7.66 -4.06
C LEU A 98 1.45 8.84 -5.04
N LYS A 99 2.09 9.93 -4.59
CA LYS A 99 2.32 11.11 -5.42
C LYS A 99 3.25 10.79 -6.58
N ASP A 100 4.42 10.20 -6.29
CA ASP A 100 5.43 9.84 -7.29
C ASP A 100 4.84 8.87 -8.33
N CYS A 101 4.08 7.85 -7.90
CA CYS A 101 3.37 6.95 -8.80
C CYS A 101 2.42 7.73 -9.73
N THR A 102 1.63 8.67 -9.20
CA THR A 102 0.72 9.48 -10.01
C THR A 102 1.47 10.39 -11.00
N GLU A 103 2.55 11.03 -10.56
CA GLU A 103 3.35 11.97 -11.37
C GLU A 103 4.13 11.25 -12.48
N ASN A 104 4.50 10.00 -12.27
CA ASN A 104 5.18 9.14 -13.25
C ASN A 104 4.22 8.34 -14.13
N GLY A 105 2.95 8.75 -14.23
CA GLY A 105 1.99 8.12 -15.14
C GLY A 105 1.48 6.76 -14.67
N PHE A 106 1.37 6.59 -13.34
CA PHE A 106 0.99 5.34 -12.66
C PHE A 106 2.01 4.22 -12.87
N ASP A 107 3.30 4.56 -12.70
CA ASP A 107 4.38 3.57 -12.71
C ASP A 107 4.12 2.44 -11.71
N GLY A 108 4.46 1.21 -12.11
CA GLY A 108 4.08 -0.02 -11.42
C GLY A 108 2.68 -0.56 -11.74
N PHE A 109 1.93 0.07 -12.66
CA PHE A 109 0.62 -0.43 -13.12
C PHE A 109 0.55 -0.59 -14.64
N GLN A 110 -0.16 -1.64 -15.07
CA GLN A 110 -0.61 -1.79 -16.45
C GLN A 110 -1.99 -1.13 -16.63
N LEU A 111 -2.05 -0.11 -17.47
CA LEU A 111 -3.29 0.57 -17.85
C LEU A 111 -3.76 0.07 -19.22
N LYS A 112 -4.90 -0.63 -19.27
CA LYS A 112 -5.49 -1.19 -20.47
C LYS A 112 -6.76 -0.43 -20.83
#